data_AF-A0A1J0A9Y8-F1
#
_entry.id   AF-A0A1J0A9Y8-F1
#
_cell.length_a   1.000
_cell.length_b   1.000
_cell.length_c   1.000
_cell.angle_alpha   90.00
_cell.angle_beta   90.00
_cell.angle_gamma   90.00
#
_symmetry.space_group_name_H-M   'P 1'
#
loop_
_entity.id
_entity.type
_entity.pdbx_description
1 polymer ?
#
loop_
_entity_poly.entity_id
_entity_poly.type
_entity_poly.pdbx_seq_one_letter_code
_entity_poly.pdbx_strand_id
1 'polypeptide(L)' 'MQPTNDQTQGLYRLCYRLTNVIYPGWPYKNVELVRLDQRTGNLYLLAEDDLDFEIKPTGGYEP' A
#
# COMPACT_ATOMS: atom_id res chain seq x y z
N MET A 1 10.83 13.46 -6.68
CA MET A 1 10.45 13.36 -5.26
C MET A 1 10.65 11.93 -4.81
N GLN A 2 10.89 11.70 -3.52
CA GLN A 2 11.00 10.37 -2.93
C GLN A 2 9.94 10.20 -1.84
N PRO A 3 9.44 8.98 -1.57
CA PRO A 3 8.52 8.74 -0.47
C PRO A 3 9.16 9.08 0.87
N THR A 4 8.35 9.45 1.86
CA THR A 4 8.83 9.57 3.25
C THR A 4 9.18 8.18 3.81
N ASN A 5 9.98 8.16 4.88
CA ASN A 5 10.26 6.91 5.60
C ASN A 5 8.96 6.29 6.13
N ASP A 6 8.03 7.11 6.60
CA ASP A 6 6.75 6.66 7.14
C ASP A 6 5.87 6.05 6.04
N GLN A 7 5.83 6.66 4.86
CA GLN A 7 5.17 6.11 3.66
C GLN A 7 5.75 4.75 3.28
N THR A 8 7.08 4.63 3.27
CA THR A 8 7.76 3.38 2.92
C THR A 8 7.45 2.27 3.94
N GLN A 9 7.40 2.60 5.23
CA GLN A 9 7.01 1.67 6.28
C GLN A 9 5.53 1.29 6.20
N GLY A 10 4.64 2.25 5.93
CA GLY A 10 3.21 2.01 5.72
C GLY A 10 2.97 1.07 4.55
N LEU A 11 3.63 1.33 3.42
CA LEU A 11 3.62 0.49 2.23
C LEU A 11 4.10 -0.93 2.54
N TYR A 12 5.24 -1.08 3.23
CA TYR A 12 5.74 -2.39 3.64
C TYR A 12 4.72 -3.18 4.46
N ARG A 13 4.09 -2.54 5.46
CA ARG A 13 3.07 -3.19 6.30
C ARG A 13 1.82 -3.56 5.52
N LEU A 14 1.40 -2.71 4.58
CA LEU A 14 0.25 -2.96 3.71
C LEU A 14 0.53 -4.13 2.76
N CYS A 15 1.66 -4.13 2.06
CA CYS A 15 2.09 -5.24 1.22
C CYS A 15 2.16 -6.54 2.03
N TYR A 16 2.80 -6.51 3.22
CA TYR A 16 2.85 -7.67 4.11
C TYR A 16 1.45 -8.20 4.42
N ARG A 17 0.50 -7.33 4.74
CA ARG A 17 -0.88 -7.73 5.05
C ARG A 17 -1.65 -8.27 3.87
N LEU A 18 -1.41 -7.74 2.67
CA LEU A 18 -2.10 -8.17 1.45
C LEU A 18 -1.55 -9.49 0.93
N THR A 19 -0.23 -9.69 0.96
CA THR A 19 0.41 -10.83 0.27
C THR A 19 0.68 -12.04 1.18
N ASN A 20 0.37 -11.98 2.47
CA ASN A 20 0.62 -13.08 3.41
C ASN A 20 -0.69 -13.63 4.00
N VAL A 21 -0.69 -14.94 4.24
CA VAL A 21 -1.72 -15.60 5.04
C VAL A 21 -1.44 -15.36 6.52
N ILE A 22 -2.09 -14.36 7.11
CA ILE A 22 -1.91 -14.02 8.53
C ILE A 22 -2.66 -15.02 9.43
N TYR A 23 -3.83 -15.48 8.98
CA TYR A 23 -4.66 -16.46 9.69
C TYR A 23 -5.25 -17.47 8.70
N PRO A 24 -5.62 -18.69 9.15
CA PRO A 24 -6.33 -19.64 8.30
C PRO A 24 -7.58 -19.00 7.67
N GLY A 25 -7.69 -19.05 6.35
CA GLY A 25 -8.80 -18.44 5.60
C GLY A 25 -8.66 -16.95 5.30
N TRP A 26 -7.55 -16.31 5.67
CA TRP A 26 -7.29 -14.92 5.29
C TRP A 26 -7.02 -14.82 3.77
N PRO A 27 -7.74 -13.95 3.03
CA PRO A 27 -7.52 -13.78 1.61
C PRO A 27 -6.17 -13.08 1.38
N TYR A 28 -5.31 -13.68 0.56
CA TYR A 28 -4.15 -12.97 0.03
C TYR A 28 -4.56 -12.29 -1.29
N LYS A 29 -3.98 -11.13 -1.55
CA LYS A 29 -4.23 -10.31 -2.73
C LYS A 29 -2.92 -9.99 -3.41
N ASN A 30 -2.92 -10.05 -4.74
CA ASN A 30 -1.75 -9.67 -5.54
C ASN A 30 -1.61 -8.15 -5.54
N VAL A 31 -0.39 -7.65 -5.33
CA VAL A 31 -0.07 -6.24 -5.55
C VAL A 31 0.25 -6.06 -7.02
N GLU A 32 -0.50 -5.20 -7.70
CA GLU A 32 -0.38 -5.01 -9.14
C GLU A 32 0.45 -3.78 -9.48
N LEU A 33 0.29 -2.72 -8.70
CA LEU A 33 0.98 -1.44 -8.93
C LEU A 33 1.28 -0.74 -7.61
N VAL A 34 2.47 -0.15 -7.54
CA VAL A 34 2.82 0.85 -6.54
C VAL A 34 3.30 2.10 -7.26
N ARG A 35 2.70 3.25 -6.95
CA ARG A 35 3.01 4.52 -7.62
C ARG A 35 3.21 5.65 -6.61
N LEU A 36 4.21 6.49 -6.87
CA LEU A 36 4.34 7.80 -6.23
C LEU A 36 3.74 8.86 -7.15
N ASP A 37 2.73 9.59 -6.67
CA ASP A 37 2.28 10.81 -7.35
C ASP A 37 3.31 11.93 -7.12
N GLN A 38 3.98 12.35 -8.19
CA GLN A 38 5.01 13.38 -8.09
C GLN A 38 4.47 14.79 -7.82
N ARG A 39 3.16 15.02 -7.99
CA ARG A 39 2.53 16.32 -7.74
C ARG A 39 2.15 16.49 -6.27
N THR A 40 1.65 15.42 -5.64
CA THR A 40 1.17 15.44 -4.24
C THR A 40 2.15 14.81 -3.25
N GLY A 41 3.03 13.92 -3.72
CA GLY A 41 3.91 13.13 -2.89
C GLY A 41 3.24 11.92 -2.24
N ASN A 42 1.99 11.61 -2.57
CA ASN A 42 1.26 10.47 -2.01
C ASN A 42 1.64 9.17 -2.72
N LEU A 43 1.67 8.08 -1.96
CA LEU A 43 1.86 6.73 -2.49
C LEU A 43 0.49 6.09 -2.71
N TYR A 44 0.36 5.37 -3.82
CA TYR A 44 -0.82 4.60 -4.16
C TYR A 44 -0.42 3.14 -4.35
N LEU A 45 -1.27 2.23 -3.89
CA LEU A 45 -1.12 0.79 -4.07
C LEU A 45 -2.42 0.22 -4.64
N LEU A 46 -2.32 -0.43 -5.79
CA LEU A 46 -3.41 -1.22 -6.38
C LEU A 46 -3.19 -2.69 -6.05
N ALA A 47 -4.20 -3.34 -5.49
CA ALA A 47 -4.21 -4.77 -5.21
C ALA A 47 -5.48 -5.44 -5.72
N GLU A 48 -5.29 -6.36 -6.66
CA GLU A 48 -6.38 -6.88 -7.52
C GLU A 48 -7.14 -5.75 -8.23
N ASP A 49 -8.18 -6.11 -8.98
CA ASP A 49 -8.94 -5.15 -9.80
C ASP A 49 -9.66 -4.04 -8.99
N ASP A 50 -9.85 -4.24 -7.68
CA ASP A 50 -10.86 -3.49 -6.90
C ASP A 50 -10.34 -2.77 -5.63
N LEU A 51 -9.08 -2.96 -5.21
CA LEU A 51 -8.55 -2.27 -4.03
C LEU A 51 -7.46 -1.26 -4.37
N ASP A 52 -7.79 0.02 -4.23
CA ASP A 52 -6.85 1.14 -4.30
C ASP A 52 -6.62 1.70 -2.90
N PHE A 53 -5.38 1.82 -2.49
CA PHE A 53 -5.01 2.40 -1.20
C PHE A 53 -4.16 3.64 -1.39
N GLU A 54 -4.59 4.74 -0.78
CA GLU A 54 -3.77 5.95 -0.69
C GLU A 54 -2.99 5.98 0.64
N ILE A 55 -1.67 5.96 0.55
CA ILE A 55 -0.75 6.07 1.68
C ILE A 55 -0.32 7.52 1.83
N LYS A 56 -0.83 8.16 2.89
CA LYS A 56 -0.55 9.55 3.25
C LYS A 56 0.92 9.73 3.67
N PRO A 57 1.47 10.96 3.68
CA PRO A 57 2.85 11.22 4.09
C PRO A 57 3.22 10.73 5.50
N THR A 58 2.22 10.55 6.38
CA THR A 58 2.32 10.00 7.74
C THR A 58 2.41 8.46 7.79
N GLY A 59 2.32 7.78 6.65
CA GLY A 59 2.34 6.31 6.56
C GLY A 59 1.00 5.63 6.84
N GLY A 60 -0.03 6.39 7.26
CA GLY A 60 -1.40 5.89 7.33
C GLY A 60 -1.98 5.67 5.93
N TYR A 61 -2.86 4.67 5.81
CA TYR A 61 -3.53 4.35 4.56
C TYR A 61 -5.03 4.15 4.76
N GLU A 62 -5.80 4.56 3.76
CA GLU A 62 -7.25 4.40 3.67
C GLU A 62 -7.56 3.68 2.34
N PRO A 63 -8.52 2.73 2.33
CA PRO A 63 -9.07 2.17 1.09
C PRO A 63 -9.99 3.17 0.37
#